data_AF-A0A013VS79-F1
#
_entry.id   AF-A0A013VS79-F1
#
_cell.length_a   1.000
_cell.length_b   1.000
_cell.length_c   1.000
_cell.angle_alpha   90.00
_cell.angle_beta   90.00
_cell.angle_gamma   90.00
#
_symmetry.space_group_name_H-M   'P 1'
#
loop_
_entity.id
_entity.type
_entity.pdbx_description
1 polymer ?
#
loop_
_entity_poly.entity_id
_entity_poly.type
_entity_poly.pdbx_seq_one_letter_code
_entity_poly.pdbx_strand_id
1 'polypeptide(L)'
;MVLSSKFNIQINVDLKDIAPERKGEFNPEIAAAVFQDLILRAARLQMKTQVEATRARPDLDSDVKTIKMAENLRGMMLGIMAEANMTVTELPADTIISTELPFERKYGDGEAA
;
A
#
# COMPACT_ATOMS: atom_id res chain seq x y z
N MET A 1 18.93 5.95 26.05
CA MET A 1 18.24 4.97 25.18
C MET A 1 18.29 5.49 23.76
N VAL A 2 18.87 4.76 22.81
CA VAL A 2 18.75 5.09 21.38
C VAL A 2 17.52 4.35 20.86
N LEU A 3 16.43 5.07 20.64
CA LEU A 3 15.23 4.52 20.00
C LEU A 3 15.52 4.40 18.50
N SER A 4 15.54 3.17 17.99
CA SER A 4 15.58 2.95 16.54
C SER A 4 14.18 3.20 15.95
N SER A 5 14.09 4.07 14.95
CA SER A 5 12.86 4.33 14.18
C SER A 5 12.72 3.42 12.95
N LYS A 6 13.57 2.40 12.81
CA LYS A 6 13.58 1.46 11.67
C LYS A 6 12.76 0.22 12.01
N PHE A 7 11.87 -0.16 11.11
CA PHE A 7 11.05 -1.37 11.19
C PHE A 7 10.87 -1.97 9.79
N ASN A 8 10.55 -3.26 9.71
CA ASN A 8 10.24 -3.95 8.46
C ASN A 8 8.73 -4.21 8.37
N ILE A 9 8.15 -3.98 7.20
CA ILE A 9 6.77 -4.37 6.88
C ILE A 9 6.85 -5.44 5.80
N GLN A 10 6.16 -6.56 6.00
CA GLN A 10 5.97 -7.60 5.00
C GLN A 10 4.50 -7.65 4.57
N ILE A 11 4.26 -7.67 3.26
CA ILE A 11 2.94 -7.80 2.66
C ILE A 11 2.96 -9.04 1.78
N ASN A 12 2.10 -10.00 2.08
CA ASN A 12 1.95 -11.22 1.29
C ASN A 12 0.81 -11.03 0.29
N VAL A 13 1.04 -11.39 -0.97
CA VAL A 13 0.11 -11.13 -2.07
C VAL A 13 -0.05 -12.39 -2.92
N ASP A 14 -1.29 -12.78 -3.22
CA ASP A 14 -1.58 -13.80 -4.22
C ASP A 14 -1.85 -13.13 -5.58
N LEU A 15 -0.97 -13.38 -6.56
CA LEU A 15 -1.11 -12.83 -7.90
C LEU A 15 -2.28 -13.45 -8.68
N LYS A 16 -2.78 -14.62 -8.29
CA LYS A 16 -3.94 -15.24 -8.96
C LYS A 16 -5.21 -14.42 -8.76
N ASP A 17 -5.33 -13.75 -7.62
CA ASP A 17 -6.48 -12.93 -7.28
C ASP A 17 -6.35 -11.49 -7.79
N ILE A 18 -5.12 -10.99 -7.95
CA ILE A 18 -4.85 -9.58 -8.27
C ILE A 18 -4.50 -9.34 -9.75
N ALA A 19 -3.78 -10.27 -10.39
CA ALA A 19 -3.36 -10.18 -11.78
C ALA A 19 -3.55 -11.54 -12.50
N PRO A 20 -4.80 -12.04 -12.63
CA PRO A 20 -5.10 -13.37 -13.17
C PRO A 20 -4.64 -13.57 -14.61
N GLU A 21 -4.40 -12.49 -15.36
CA GLU A 21 -3.86 -12.51 -16.72
C GLU A 21 -2.37 -12.89 -16.77
N ARG A 22 -1.65 -12.81 -15.64
CA ARG A 22 -0.23 -13.15 -15.54
C ARG A 22 0.02 -14.53 -14.94
N LYS A 23 -0.96 -15.44 -15.04
CA LYS A 23 -0.85 -16.84 -14.57
C LYS A 23 0.30 -17.57 -15.27
N GLY A 24 1.28 -18.01 -14.50
CA GLY A 24 2.48 -18.73 -14.93
C GLY A 24 3.48 -18.75 -13.77
N GLU A 25 4.53 -19.57 -13.87
CA GLU A 25 5.61 -19.71 -12.87
C GLU A 25 6.02 -18.37 -12.23
N PHE A 26 6.33 -18.40 -10.93
CA PHE A 26 6.72 -17.20 -10.19
C PHE A 26 7.89 -16.47 -10.87
N ASN A 27 7.66 -15.20 -11.21
CA ASN A 27 8.70 -14.28 -11.66
C ASN A 27 8.73 -13.06 -10.71
N PRO A 28 9.81 -12.89 -9.93
CA PRO A 28 9.93 -11.77 -8.97
C PRO A 28 9.79 -10.39 -9.62
N GLU A 29 10.27 -10.22 -10.85
CA GLU A 29 10.21 -8.95 -11.57
C GLU A 29 8.78 -8.62 -11.98
N ILE A 30 8.01 -9.63 -12.40
CA ILE A 30 6.59 -9.48 -12.72
C ILE A 30 5.81 -9.15 -11.45
N ALA A 31 6.07 -9.85 -10.35
CA ALA A 31 5.42 -9.60 -9.06
C ALA A 31 5.73 -8.18 -8.54
N ALA A 32 6.99 -7.75 -8.62
CA ALA A 32 7.41 -6.40 -8.27
C ALA A 32 6.70 -5.34 -9.13
N ALA A 33 6.63 -5.54 -10.46
CA ALA A 33 5.98 -4.61 -11.37
C ALA A 33 4.48 -4.49 -11.08
N VAL A 34 3.79 -5.60 -10.82
CA VAL A 34 2.36 -5.60 -10.45
C VAL A 34 2.14 -4.81 -9.16
N PHE A 35 2.97 -5.03 -8.14
CA PHE A 35 2.88 -4.29 -6.88
C PHE A 35 3.16 -2.79 -7.06
N GLN A 36 4.17 -2.45 -7.86
CA GLN A 36 4.50 -1.06 -8.19
C GLN A 36 3.34 -0.36 -8.91
N ASP A 37 2.76 -0.99 -9.94
CA ASP A 37 1.71 -0.38 -10.75
C ASP A 37 0.38 -0.28 -9.99
N LEU A 38 -0.04 -1.34 -9.29
CA LEU A 38 -1.35 -1.38 -8.65
C LEU A 38 -1.39 -0.60 -7.34
N ILE A 39 -0.32 -0.66 -6.54
CA ILE A 39 -0.34 -0.12 -5.18
C ILE A 39 0.45 1.18 -5.10
N LEU A 40 1.74 1.16 -5.44
CA LEU A 40 2.61 2.31 -5.20
C LEU A 40 2.30 3.47 -6.15
N ARG A 41 2.08 3.20 -7.44
CA ARG A 41 1.75 4.22 -8.44
C ARG A 41 0.37 4.81 -8.22
N ALA A 42 -0.64 3.98 -7.94
CA ALA A 42 -1.99 4.44 -7.63
C ALA A 42 -2.00 5.34 -6.38
N ALA A 43 -1.30 4.94 -5.32
CA ALA A 43 -1.16 5.76 -4.11
C ALA A 43 -0.48 7.11 -4.41
N ARG A 44 0.62 7.12 -5.18
CA ARG A 44 1.28 8.38 -5.58
C ARG A 44 0.37 9.29 -6.39
N LEU A 45 -0.38 8.73 -7.35
CA LEU A 45 -1.31 9.50 -8.16
C LEU A 45 -2.41 10.13 -7.29
N GLN A 46 -2.98 9.36 -6.36
CA GLN A 46 -3.99 9.85 -5.42
C GLN A 46 -3.44 11.00 -4.57
N MET A 47 -2.24 10.86 -4.00
CA MET A 47 -1.61 11.91 -3.19
C MET A 47 -1.34 13.17 -4.01
N LYS A 48 -0.88 13.03 -5.26
CA LYS A 48 -0.71 14.17 -6.18
C LYS A 48 -2.02 14.90 -6.41
N THR A 49 -3.10 14.17 -6.72
CA THR A 49 -4.43 14.74 -6.90
C THR A 49 -4.91 15.48 -5.65
N GLN A 50 -4.62 14.95 -4.46
CA GLN A 50 -4.97 15.62 -3.19
C GLN A 50 -4.16 16.90 -2.93
N VAL A 51 -2.89 16.96 -3.33
CA VAL A 51 -2.10 18.20 -3.29
C VAL A 51 -2.73 19.25 -4.20
N GLU A 52 -3.06 18.88 -5.43
CA GLU A 52 -3.68 19.79 -6.41
C GLU A 52 -5.05 20.30 -5.92
N ALA A 53 -5.88 19.40 -5.39
CA ALA A 53 -7.17 19.74 -4.80
C ALA A 53 -7.03 20.68 -3.59
N THR A 54 -6.07 20.40 -2.69
CA THR A 54 -5.82 21.25 -1.52
C THR A 54 -5.36 22.64 -1.92
N ARG A 55 -4.50 22.74 -2.95
CA ARG A 55 -4.04 24.02 -3.49
C ARG A 55 -5.19 24.85 -4.07
N ALA A 56 -6.11 24.21 -4.78
CA ALA A 56 -7.23 24.87 -5.46
C ALA A 56 -8.35 25.33 -4.51
N ARG A 57 -8.38 24.86 -3.26
CA ARG A 57 -9.45 25.20 -2.29
C ARG A 57 -9.37 26.65 -1.82
N PRO A 58 -10.31 27.54 -2.16
CA PRO A 58 -10.24 28.95 -1.74
C PRO A 58 -10.60 29.15 -0.26
N ASP A 59 -11.27 28.16 0.35
CA ASP A 59 -11.84 28.20 1.70
C ASP A 59 -10.85 27.80 2.81
N LEU A 60 -9.67 27.31 2.45
CA LEU A 60 -8.64 26.92 3.41
C LEU A 60 -7.64 28.05 3.65
N ASP A 61 -7.31 28.27 4.93
CA ASP A 61 -6.20 29.11 5.35
C ASP A 61 -4.86 28.60 4.76
N SER A 62 -3.94 29.53 4.48
CA SER A 62 -2.63 29.25 3.88
C SER A 62 -1.79 28.27 4.70
N ASP A 63 -1.81 28.37 6.03
CA ASP A 63 -1.04 27.51 6.91
C ASP A 63 -1.63 26.08 6.92
N VAL A 64 -2.95 25.98 6.94
CA VAL A 64 -3.67 24.70 6.86
C VAL A 64 -3.44 24.02 5.52
N LYS A 65 -3.44 24.78 4.41
CA LYS A 65 -3.07 24.25 3.09
C LYS A 65 -1.66 23.68 3.09
N THR A 66 -0.72 24.42 3.67
CA THR A 66 0.70 24.04 3.68
C THR A 66 0.90 22.73 4.43
N ILE A 67 0.27 22.58 5.60
CA ILE A 67 0.32 21.32 6.39
C ILE A 67 -0.25 20.15 5.58
N LYS A 68 -1.46 20.29 5.03
CA LYS A 68 -2.11 19.22 4.26
C LYS A 68 -1.32 18.83 3.01
N MET A 69 -0.77 19.81 2.28
CA MET A 69 0.08 19.52 1.13
C MET A 69 1.37 18.81 1.56
N ALA A 70 1.99 19.21 2.67
CA ALA A 70 3.19 18.55 3.20
C ALA A 70 2.92 17.10 3.60
N GLU A 71 1.77 16.80 4.20
CA GLU A 71 1.35 15.42 4.52
C GLU A 71 1.23 14.55 3.26
N ASN A 72 0.58 15.07 2.21
CA ASN A 72 0.43 14.34 0.95
C ASN A 72 1.78 14.16 0.23
N LEU A 73 2.67 15.17 0.28
CA LEU A 73 4.04 15.07 -0.23
C LEU A 73 4.85 13.99 0.52
N ARG A 74 4.70 13.90 1.85
CA ARG A 74 5.32 12.82 2.64
C ARG A 74 4.79 11.45 2.22
N GLY A 75 3.50 11.32 1.95
CA GLY A 75 2.90 10.10 1.41
C GLY A 75 3.53 9.69 0.07
N MET A 76 3.76 10.64 -0.84
CA MET A 76 4.46 10.37 -2.10
C MET A 76 5.91 9.93 -1.87
N MET A 77 6.65 10.60 -0.98
CA MET A 77 8.03 10.23 -0.64
C MET A 77 8.09 8.81 -0.05
N LEU A 78 7.15 8.44 0.81
CA LEU A 78 7.06 7.09 1.36
C LEU A 78 6.89 6.05 0.25
N GLY A 79 6.04 6.32 -0.75
CA GLY A 79 5.86 5.44 -1.90
C GLY A 79 7.14 5.27 -2.73
N ILE A 80 7.94 6.33 -2.90
CA ILE A 80 9.24 6.27 -3.60
C ILE A 80 10.25 5.44 -2.78
N MET A 81 10.29 5.65 -1.46
CA MET A 81 11.19 4.90 -0.58
C MET A 81 10.81 3.41 -0.54
N ALA A 82 9.51 3.10 -0.51
CA ALA A 82 9.01 1.74 -0.57
C ALA A 82 9.43 1.07 -1.87
N GLU A 83 9.28 1.74 -3.02
CA GLU A 83 9.71 1.23 -4.33
C GLU A 83 11.21 0.94 -4.37
N ALA A 84 12.05 1.85 -3.86
CA ALA A 84 13.50 1.71 -3.88
C ALA A 84 14.03 0.63 -2.94
N ASN A 85 13.29 0.27 -1.89
CA ASN A 85 13.71 -0.70 -0.87
C ASN A 85 12.85 -1.98 -0.89
N MET A 86 12.01 -2.16 -1.90
CA MET A 86 11.14 -3.32 -2.01
C MET A 86 11.95 -4.58 -2.29
N THR A 87 11.68 -5.64 -1.53
CA THR A 87 12.22 -6.98 -1.77
C THR A 87 11.05 -7.93 -2.04
N VAL A 88 11.14 -8.71 -3.12
CA VAL A 88 10.14 -9.72 -3.46
C VAL A 88 10.74 -11.10 -3.24
N THR A 89 10.05 -11.91 -2.45
CA THR A 89 10.43 -13.30 -2.16
C THR A 89 9.26 -14.21 -2.44
N GLU A 90 9.54 -15.38 -3.00
CA GLU A 90 8.53 -16.42 -3.17
C GLU A 90 8.08 -16.96 -1.81
N LEU A 91 6.79 -17.22 -1.66
CA LEU A 91 6.22 -17.89 -0.49
C LEU A 91 6.00 -19.37 -0.79
N PRO A 92 6.11 -20.27 0.22
CA PRO A 92 5.74 -21.67 0.06
C PRO A 92 4.33 -21.84 -0.52
N ALA A 93 4.14 -22.80 -1.42
CA ALA A 93 2.89 -22.99 -2.15
C ALA A 93 1.68 -23.35 -1.24
N ASP A 94 1.94 -23.85 -0.04
CA ASP A 94 0.96 -24.16 1.00
C ASP A 94 0.62 -22.96 1.90
N THR A 95 1.25 -21.80 1.67
CA THR A 95 0.96 -20.57 2.41
C THR A 95 -0.45 -20.07 2.07
N ILE A 96 -1.35 -20.13 3.05
CA ILE A 96 -2.69 -19.55 2.93
C ILE A 96 -2.59 -18.04 3.12
N ILE A 97 -2.89 -17.27 2.06
CA ILE A 97 -3.00 -15.82 2.11
C ILE A 97 -4.49 -15.49 2.32
N SER A 98 -4.82 -14.91 3.46
CA SER A 98 -6.18 -14.42 3.74
C SER A 98 -6.28 -12.95 3.35
N THR A 99 -7.29 -12.62 2.54
CA THR A 99 -7.64 -11.24 2.19
C THR A 99 -8.63 -10.62 3.17
N GLU A 100 -9.08 -11.38 4.18
CA GLU A 100 -10.05 -10.90 5.15
C GLU A 100 -9.41 -9.86 6.07
N LEU A 101 -10.10 -8.73 6.21
CA LEU A 101 -9.65 -7.69 7.11
C LEU A 101 -9.97 -8.11 8.57
N PRO A 102 -9.13 -7.75 9.56
CA PRO A 102 -9.29 -8.20 10.95
C PRO A 102 -10.67 -7.89 11.59
N PHE A 103 -11.38 -6.89 11.05
CA PHE A 103 -12.72 -6.51 11.51
C PHE A 103 -13.85 -7.31 10.83
N GLU A 104 -13.59 -7.98 9.72
CA GLU A 104 -14.57 -8.83 9.02
C GLU A 104 -14.78 -10.16 9.76
N ARG A 105 -13.76 -10.64 10.50
CA ARG A 105 -13.90 -11.82 11.39
C ARG A 105 -14.85 -11.60 12.57
N LYS A 106 -15.06 -10.36 13.01
CA LYS A 106 -15.92 -10.06 14.18
C LYS A 106 -17.43 -10.23 13.93
N TYR A 107 -17.83 -10.50 12.69
CA TYR A 107 -19.23 -10.75 12.32
C TYR A 107 -19.48 -12.18 11.84
N GLY A 108 -18.46 -13.06 11.86
CA GLY A 108 -18.53 -14.39 11.26
C GLY A 108 -18.75 -15.56 12.21
N ASP A 109 -18.49 -15.43 13.51
CA ASP A 109 -18.62 -16.52 14.49
C ASP A 109 -19.32 -16.03 15.76
N GLY A 110 -20.63 -15.83 15.65
CA GLY A 110 -21.54 -15.62 16.77
C GLY A 110 -22.61 -16.70 16.75
N GLU A 111 -22.36 -17.77 17.50
CA GLU A 111 -23.33 -18.72 18.08
C GLU A 111 -24.37 -19.40 17.14
N ALA A 112 -24.10 -20.68 16.87
CA ALA A 112 -25.14 -21.69 17.04
C ALA A 112 -24.57 -22.83 17.90
N ALA A 113 -24.58 -22.60 19.21
CA ALA A 113 -24.59 -23.66 20.23
C ALA A 113 -26.02 -23.83 20.74
#